data_AF-A0A1D2QEC9-F1
#
_entry.id   AF-A0A1D2QEC9-F1
#
_cell.length_a   1.000
_cell.length_b   1.000
_cell.length_c   1.000
_cell.angle_alpha   90.00
_cell.angle_beta   90.00
_cell.angle_gamma   90.00
#
_symmetry.space_group_name_H-M   'P 1'
#
loop_
_entity.id
_entity.type
_entity.pdbx_description
1 polymer ?
#
loop_
_entity_poly.entity_id
_entity_poly.type
_entity_poly.pdbx_seq_one_letter_code
_entity_poly.pdbx_strand_id
1 'polypeptide(L)'
;MAAVEPVISDETLFLAVTTQNGPTSGRGYAAAYDPETGEELWKQTGLPAPRTPVVDDGILYITTFLYEDSTEGGLFAFDTDTGELLWRRSEHLEWADPILVNGQLFTESDGGVYALDPTTGTVNWKRDDVTGKIGYRDWHIHFVDGSIYLGDGTALNAEDGSIEWRTTDEDFLLRQTGHKLVYGIHNHSNSKTIEARSMKDGTVKWTAQTHLDDVWRRQLTVTETMVLSTETTAENSIITAYHSKSGKQAWQHTSPRPVTGDLIVANKRLLFRSGNYRAGRIAALNVKTGEVAWTHDDPTLLFYNGPVVANGTAYFGGQYKPGSNFIPRWALVCAIDVKTGEREWSYLLKGLDDQSTIEPPAAGIPVVADGRLYTATFPGTSTTDWEYVRYANLVVFESTDQPPDDDHRLPDETDTEDKPPTHASKLRPILRRTLS
;
A
#
# COMPACT_ATOMS: atom_id res chain seq x y z
N MET A 1 1.00 -2.87 -9.99
CA MET A 1 -0.15 -3.66 -9.54
C MET A 1 -0.07 -3.62 -8.02
N ALA A 2 -1.13 -3.22 -7.32
CA ALA A 2 -1.12 -3.13 -5.86
C ALA A 2 -0.83 -4.53 -5.29
N ALA A 3 0.10 -4.63 -4.34
CA ALA A 3 0.19 -5.81 -3.52
C ALA A 3 -1.13 -5.94 -2.76
N VAL A 4 -1.73 -7.12 -2.74
CA VAL A 4 -2.88 -7.37 -1.87
C VAL A 4 -2.34 -7.43 -0.45
N GLU A 5 -2.83 -6.55 0.41
CA GLU A 5 -2.36 -6.46 1.79
C GLU A 5 -3.22 -7.36 2.69
N PRO A 6 -2.60 -8.12 3.61
CA PRO A 6 -3.35 -8.82 4.64
C PRO A 6 -4.02 -7.81 5.59
N VAL A 7 -5.21 -8.14 6.07
CA VAL A 7 -5.94 -7.35 7.07
C VAL A 7 -6.16 -8.19 8.31
N ILE A 8 -6.05 -7.58 9.49
CA ILE A 8 -6.35 -8.24 10.76
C ILE A 8 -7.48 -7.49 11.45
N SER A 9 -8.48 -8.24 11.91
CA SER A 9 -9.61 -7.77 12.71
C SER A 9 -10.00 -8.85 13.68
N ASP A 10 -10.31 -8.47 14.92
CA ASP A 10 -10.79 -9.38 15.97
C ASP A 10 -9.97 -10.67 16.09
N GLU A 11 -8.65 -10.51 16.21
CA GLU A 11 -7.69 -11.63 16.31
C GLU A 11 -7.70 -12.60 15.13
N THR A 12 -8.26 -12.21 13.98
CA THR A 12 -8.31 -13.03 12.76
C THR A 12 -7.56 -12.34 11.62
N LEU A 13 -6.72 -13.10 10.92
CA LEU A 13 -6.00 -12.65 9.74
C LEU A 13 -6.77 -13.00 8.46
N PHE A 14 -7.14 -11.98 7.69
CA PHE A 14 -7.78 -12.10 6.39
C PHE A 14 -6.79 -11.85 5.26
N LEU A 15 -6.85 -12.69 4.23
CA LEU A 15 -5.98 -12.62 3.06
C LEU A 15 -6.79 -12.82 1.79
N ALA A 16 -6.53 -12.00 0.78
CA ALA A 16 -6.93 -12.25 -0.59
C ALA A 16 -5.70 -12.60 -1.44
N VAL A 17 -5.83 -13.64 -2.28
CA VAL A 17 -4.72 -14.14 -3.08
C VAL A 17 -5.19 -14.49 -4.48
N THR A 18 -4.47 -14.00 -5.49
CA THR A 18 -4.66 -14.43 -6.88
C THR A 18 -3.72 -15.60 -7.19
N THR A 19 -4.28 -16.75 -7.53
CA THR A 19 -3.56 -18.04 -7.69
C THR A 19 -3.29 -18.44 -9.13
N GLN A 20 -4.06 -17.92 -10.08
CA GLN A 20 -3.86 -18.08 -11.51
C GLN A 20 -3.71 -16.69 -12.11
N ASN A 21 -2.73 -16.49 -13.00
CA ASN A 21 -2.59 -15.26 -13.79
C ASN A 21 -2.25 -15.69 -15.22
N GLY A 22 -3.21 -16.34 -15.89
CA GLY A 22 -3.16 -16.42 -17.34
C GLY A 22 -3.54 -15.07 -17.94
N PRO A 23 -3.11 -14.75 -19.18
CA PRO A 23 -3.48 -13.49 -19.85
C PRO A 23 -5.00 -13.23 -19.94
N THR A 24 -5.82 -14.28 -19.74
CA THR A 24 -7.29 -14.22 -19.84
C THR A 24 -8.04 -14.80 -18.64
N SER A 25 -7.35 -15.31 -17.60
CA SER A 25 -8.04 -15.81 -16.40
C SER A 25 -7.16 -15.71 -15.17
N GLY A 26 -7.63 -14.97 -14.17
CA GLY A 26 -7.05 -14.99 -12.85
C GLY A 26 -8.06 -15.42 -11.81
N ARG A 27 -7.93 -16.65 -11.30
CA ARG A 27 -8.71 -17.14 -10.16
C ARG A 27 -7.88 -17.05 -8.88
N GLY A 28 -8.54 -16.71 -7.80
CA GLY A 28 -7.98 -16.51 -6.49
C GLY A 28 -8.88 -17.01 -5.39
N TYR A 29 -8.53 -16.67 -4.16
CA TYR A 29 -9.32 -16.97 -2.98
C TYR A 29 -9.26 -15.81 -1.98
N ALA A 30 -10.26 -15.77 -1.10
CA ALA A 30 -10.20 -15.09 0.18
C ALA A 30 -10.10 -16.17 1.28
N ALA A 31 -9.37 -15.92 2.35
CA ALA A 31 -9.24 -16.86 3.45
C ALA A 31 -9.05 -16.15 4.79
N ALA A 32 -9.45 -16.81 5.86
CA ALA A 32 -9.16 -16.41 7.22
C ALA A 32 -8.25 -17.41 7.92
N TYR A 33 -7.35 -16.89 8.75
CA TYR A 33 -6.41 -17.68 9.52
C TYR A 33 -6.37 -17.18 10.96
N ASP A 34 -6.15 -18.12 11.88
CA ASP A 34 -5.69 -17.79 13.22
C ASP A 34 -4.25 -17.23 13.13
N PRO A 35 -3.98 -15.99 13.56
CA PRO A 35 -2.67 -15.38 13.44
C PRO A 35 -1.62 -15.95 14.40
N GLU A 36 -2.03 -16.66 15.45
CA GLU A 36 -1.13 -17.26 16.45
C GLU A 36 -0.66 -18.65 16.00
N THR A 37 -1.59 -19.49 15.57
CA THR A 37 -1.33 -20.88 15.18
C THR A 37 -1.11 -21.04 13.68
N GLY A 38 -1.59 -20.07 12.90
CA GLY A 38 -1.63 -20.11 11.46
C GLY A 38 -2.67 -21.07 10.92
N GLU A 39 -3.54 -21.65 11.76
CA GLU A 39 -4.63 -22.53 11.33
C GLU A 39 -5.56 -21.82 10.35
N GLU A 40 -6.08 -22.55 9.35
CA GLU A 40 -7.01 -21.98 8.36
C GLU A 40 -8.38 -22.15 8.95
N LEU A 41 -9.03 -21.02 9.25
CA LEU A 41 -10.38 -21.02 9.80
C LEU A 41 -11.38 -21.34 8.68
N TRP A 42 -11.21 -20.68 7.53
CA TRP A 42 -11.98 -20.94 6.32
C TRP A 42 -11.27 -20.42 5.06
N LYS A 43 -11.70 -20.90 3.90
CA LYS A 43 -11.19 -20.47 2.58
C LYS A 43 -12.28 -20.47 1.51
N GLN A 44 -12.46 -19.34 0.85
CA GLN A 44 -13.37 -19.13 -0.27
C GLN A 44 -12.62 -19.02 -1.59
N THR A 45 -12.74 -20.02 -2.45
CA THR A 45 -12.01 -20.10 -3.73
C THR A 45 -12.85 -19.65 -4.92
N GLY A 46 -12.18 -19.30 -6.02
CA GLY A 46 -12.82 -19.03 -7.31
C GLY A 46 -13.07 -17.56 -7.61
N LEU A 47 -12.65 -16.65 -6.71
CA LEU A 47 -12.76 -15.21 -6.89
C LEU A 47 -11.86 -14.73 -8.03
N PRO A 48 -12.35 -13.96 -9.01
CA PRO A 48 -11.50 -13.42 -10.06
C PRO A 48 -10.58 -12.32 -9.52
N ALA A 49 -9.26 -12.52 -9.55
CA ALA A 49 -8.25 -11.54 -9.12
C ALA A 49 -8.67 -10.66 -7.91
N PRO A 50 -8.91 -11.25 -6.72
CA PRO A 50 -9.41 -10.52 -5.57
C PRO A 50 -8.40 -9.46 -5.09
N ARG A 51 -8.91 -8.34 -4.58
CA ARG A 51 -8.12 -7.20 -4.09
C ARG A 51 -8.02 -7.18 -2.57
N THR A 52 -7.34 -6.15 -2.03
CA THR A 52 -7.15 -5.94 -0.59
C THR A 52 -8.49 -6.02 0.14
N PRO A 53 -8.62 -6.91 1.14
CA PRO A 53 -9.83 -7.01 1.92
C PRO A 53 -10.15 -5.76 2.73
N VAL A 54 -11.43 -5.56 3.03
CA VAL A 54 -11.90 -4.58 4.01
C VAL A 54 -12.78 -5.33 5.01
N VAL A 55 -12.58 -5.11 6.31
CA VAL A 55 -13.31 -5.81 7.38
C VAL A 55 -13.98 -4.79 8.30
N ASP A 56 -15.23 -5.06 8.68
CA ASP A 56 -15.93 -4.35 9.75
C ASP A 56 -17.10 -5.17 10.28
N ASP A 57 -17.36 -5.08 11.58
CA ASP A 57 -18.53 -5.66 12.28
C ASP A 57 -18.90 -7.08 11.83
N GLY A 58 -17.89 -7.95 11.72
CA GLY A 58 -18.07 -9.35 11.33
C GLY A 58 -18.26 -9.61 9.83
N ILE A 59 -18.00 -8.62 8.97
CA ILE A 59 -18.16 -8.73 7.52
C ILE A 59 -16.85 -8.40 6.80
N LEU A 60 -16.44 -9.31 5.90
CA LEU A 60 -15.31 -9.18 4.99
C LEU A 60 -15.78 -8.78 3.59
N TYR A 61 -15.38 -7.61 3.13
CA TYR A 61 -15.63 -7.12 1.77
C TYR A 61 -14.45 -7.39 0.86
N ILE A 62 -14.73 -7.97 -0.31
CA ILE A 62 -13.74 -8.26 -1.35
C ILE A 62 -14.26 -7.74 -2.69
N THR A 63 -13.46 -6.90 -3.34
CA THR A 63 -13.65 -6.53 -4.75
C THR A 63 -12.76 -7.39 -5.62
N THR A 64 -13.22 -7.64 -6.84
CA THR A 64 -12.49 -8.42 -7.83
C THR A 64 -12.06 -7.57 -9.01
N PHE A 65 -10.93 -7.92 -9.61
CA PHE A 65 -10.50 -7.33 -10.88
C PHE A 65 -10.82 -8.24 -12.07
N LEU A 66 -11.04 -7.64 -13.23
CA LEU A 66 -11.34 -8.36 -14.46
C LEU A 66 -10.19 -8.34 -15.46
N TYR A 67 -9.97 -9.49 -16.08
CA TYR A 67 -9.36 -9.61 -17.39
C TYR A 67 -10.48 -9.62 -18.45
N GLU A 68 -10.17 -9.30 -19.71
CA GLU A 68 -11.13 -9.01 -20.80
C GLU A 68 -12.23 -10.07 -21.03
N ASP A 69 -12.10 -11.28 -20.48
CA ASP A 69 -13.03 -12.41 -20.64
C ASP A 69 -13.75 -12.86 -19.35
N SER A 70 -13.58 -12.18 -18.22
CA SER A 70 -14.23 -12.59 -16.96
C SER A 70 -15.64 -12.00 -16.80
N THR A 71 -16.61 -12.87 -16.53
CA THR A 71 -18.02 -12.51 -16.26
C THR A 71 -18.42 -12.66 -14.79
N GLU A 72 -17.47 -13.06 -13.94
CA GLU A 72 -17.70 -13.47 -12.55
C GLU A 72 -17.24 -12.41 -11.52
N GLY A 73 -16.94 -11.19 -11.98
CA GLY A 73 -16.51 -10.09 -11.10
C GLY A 73 -17.65 -9.46 -10.29
N GLY A 74 -17.28 -8.77 -9.23
CA GLY A 74 -18.21 -8.06 -8.37
C GLY A 74 -17.59 -7.55 -7.07
N LEU A 75 -18.48 -7.09 -6.20
CA LEU A 75 -18.25 -6.81 -4.79
C LEU A 75 -18.91 -7.92 -3.97
N PHE A 76 -18.15 -8.59 -3.12
CA PHE A 76 -18.58 -9.72 -2.32
C PHE A 76 -18.47 -9.37 -0.84
N ALA A 77 -19.44 -9.81 -0.05
CA ALA A 77 -19.41 -9.72 1.41
C ALA A 77 -19.51 -11.13 2.01
N PHE A 78 -18.56 -11.46 2.86
CA PHE A 78 -18.49 -12.74 3.56
C PHE A 78 -18.60 -12.52 5.06
N ASP A 79 -19.20 -13.47 5.75
CA ASP A 79 -19.14 -13.57 7.21
C ASP A 79 -17.69 -13.86 7.63
N THR A 80 -17.16 -13.09 8.58
CA THR A 80 -15.74 -13.20 8.98
C THR A 80 -15.42 -14.49 9.72
N ASP A 81 -16.41 -15.09 10.40
CA ASP A 81 -16.20 -16.25 11.26
C ASP A 81 -16.28 -17.55 10.46
N THR A 82 -17.19 -17.61 9.49
CA THR A 82 -17.52 -18.82 8.74
C THR A 82 -17.04 -18.77 7.29
N GLY A 83 -16.77 -17.58 6.76
CA GLY A 83 -16.49 -17.35 5.35
C GLY A 83 -17.72 -17.51 4.46
N GLU A 84 -18.93 -17.64 5.02
CA GLU A 84 -20.16 -17.78 4.22
C GLU A 84 -20.45 -16.49 3.44
N LEU A 85 -20.88 -16.63 2.18
CA LEU A 85 -21.29 -15.48 1.37
C LEU A 85 -22.59 -14.90 1.92
N LEU A 86 -22.53 -13.70 2.47
CA LEU A 86 -23.70 -12.97 2.97
C LEU A 86 -24.46 -12.33 1.82
N TRP A 87 -23.75 -11.60 0.95
CA TRP A 87 -24.32 -10.98 -0.23
C TRP A 87 -23.25 -10.72 -1.30
N ARG A 88 -23.70 -10.50 -2.54
CA ARG A 88 -22.82 -10.08 -3.63
C ARG A 88 -23.53 -9.10 -4.56
N ARG A 89 -22.73 -8.22 -5.17
CA ARG A 89 -23.14 -7.33 -6.27
C ARG A 89 -22.33 -7.66 -7.51
N SER A 90 -23.02 -8.01 -8.59
CA SER A 90 -22.44 -8.48 -9.85
C SER A 90 -23.10 -7.85 -11.07
N GLU A 91 -23.91 -6.81 -10.87
CA GLU A 91 -24.48 -6.01 -11.95
C GLU A 91 -23.43 -5.14 -12.65
N HIS A 92 -22.33 -4.87 -11.93
CA HIS A 92 -21.13 -4.25 -12.46
C HIS A 92 -19.97 -5.20 -12.32
N LEU A 93 -19.15 -5.16 -13.34
CA LEU A 93 -18.04 -6.06 -13.56
C LEU A 93 -16.78 -5.55 -12.82
N GLU A 94 -16.62 -4.23 -12.70
CA GLU A 94 -15.54 -3.61 -11.94
C GLU A 94 -16.09 -2.80 -10.76
N TRP A 95 -15.51 -3.02 -9.58
CA TRP A 95 -15.75 -2.20 -8.39
C TRP A 95 -14.43 -1.65 -7.84
N ALA A 96 -14.48 -0.43 -7.32
CA ALA A 96 -13.42 0.16 -6.52
C ALA A 96 -13.45 -0.41 -5.10
N ASP A 97 -12.29 -0.47 -4.47
CA ASP A 97 -12.16 -0.95 -3.10
C ASP A 97 -13.02 -0.05 -2.20
N PRO A 98 -13.96 -0.63 -1.44
CA PRO A 98 -14.93 0.17 -0.71
C PRO A 98 -14.28 0.84 0.50
N ILE A 99 -14.86 1.95 0.93
CA ILE A 99 -14.61 2.49 2.27
C ILE A 99 -15.87 2.32 3.11
N LEU A 100 -15.69 1.96 4.38
CA LEU A 100 -16.79 1.88 5.32
C LEU A 100 -16.65 2.98 6.35
N VAL A 101 -17.71 3.77 6.51
CA VAL A 101 -17.73 4.85 7.49
C VAL A 101 -19.16 5.19 7.88
N ASN A 102 -19.38 5.41 9.19
CA ASN A 102 -20.69 5.72 9.76
C ASN A 102 -21.79 4.71 9.38
N GLY A 103 -21.45 3.42 9.34
CA GLY A 103 -22.40 2.34 9.02
C GLY A 103 -22.85 2.30 7.55
N GLN A 104 -22.11 2.95 6.65
CA GLN A 104 -22.37 2.92 5.21
C GLN A 104 -21.13 2.50 4.44
N LEU A 105 -21.32 1.67 3.41
CA LEU A 105 -20.28 1.21 2.52
C LEU A 105 -20.31 2.03 1.23
N PHE A 106 -19.28 2.86 1.02
CA PHE A 106 -19.14 3.68 -0.17
C PHE A 106 -18.18 3.04 -1.16
N THR A 107 -18.56 3.00 -2.42
CA THR A 107 -17.76 2.41 -3.49
C THR A 107 -18.12 3.01 -4.85
N GLU A 108 -17.24 2.82 -5.82
CA GLU A 108 -17.39 3.24 -7.21
C GLU A 108 -17.46 2.01 -8.12
N SER A 109 -18.24 2.10 -9.20
CA SER A 109 -18.23 1.14 -10.30
C SER A 109 -18.28 1.87 -11.63
N ASP A 110 -18.19 1.13 -12.74
CA ASP A 110 -18.49 1.66 -14.08
C ASP A 110 -19.92 2.23 -14.22
N GLY A 111 -20.84 1.79 -13.38
CA GLY A 111 -22.21 2.30 -13.29
C GLY A 111 -22.43 3.49 -12.34
N GLY A 112 -21.38 4.00 -11.69
CA GLY A 112 -21.44 5.21 -10.86
C GLY A 112 -20.97 5.03 -9.41
N VAL A 113 -21.38 5.95 -8.54
CA VAL A 113 -21.04 5.96 -7.11
C VAL A 113 -22.20 5.42 -6.28
N TYR A 114 -21.89 4.59 -5.30
CA TYR A 114 -22.85 3.89 -4.46
C TYR A 114 -22.60 4.16 -2.98
N ALA A 115 -23.68 4.34 -2.22
CA ALA A 115 -23.72 4.04 -0.81
C ALA A 115 -24.60 2.82 -0.59
N LEU A 116 -24.04 1.83 0.08
CA LEU A 116 -24.66 0.56 0.32
C LEU A 116 -24.85 0.33 1.81
N ASP A 117 -25.92 -0.36 2.15
CA ASP A 117 -26.07 -0.99 3.46
C ASP A 117 -25.01 -2.10 3.58
N PRO A 118 -24.10 -2.04 4.57
CA PRO A 118 -22.98 -2.98 4.69
C PRO A 118 -23.42 -4.43 4.96
N THR A 119 -24.55 -4.61 5.64
CA THR A 119 -25.10 -5.92 6.04
C THR A 119 -25.84 -6.64 4.91
N THR A 120 -26.47 -5.91 4.00
CA THR A 120 -27.37 -6.49 2.99
C THR A 120 -26.89 -6.23 1.55
N GLY A 121 -25.95 -5.30 1.35
CA GLY A 121 -25.50 -4.86 0.05
C GLY A 121 -26.56 -4.07 -0.72
N THR A 122 -27.69 -3.71 -0.09
CA THR A 122 -28.76 -2.93 -0.72
C THR A 122 -28.32 -1.47 -0.91
N VAL A 123 -28.86 -0.80 -1.94
CA VAL A 123 -28.52 0.59 -2.25
C VAL A 123 -29.26 1.52 -1.29
N ASN A 124 -28.53 2.30 -0.48
CA ASN A 124 -29.09 3.43 0.26
C ASN A 124 -29.30 4.62 -0.70
N TRP A 125 -28.26 4.95 -1.47
CA TRP A 125 -28.34 5.89 -2.58
C TRP A 125 -27.33 5.56 -3.68
N LYS A 126 -27.59 6.04 -4.90
CA LYS A 126 -26.72 5.88 -6.06
C LYS A 126 -26.69 7.16 -6.89
N ARG A 127 -25.53 7.48 -7.47
CA ARG A 127 -25.35 8.49 -8.53
C ARG A 127 -24.75 7.83 -9.78
N ASP A 128 -25.46 7.86 -10.90
CA ASP A 128 -25.03 7.28 -12.19
C ASP A 128 -24.44 8.32 -13.16
N ASP A 129 -24.63 9.60 -12.88
CA ASP A 129 -24.04 10.74 -13.59
C ASP A 129 -22.69 11.20 -12.99
N VAL A 130 -22.17 10.44 -12.03
CA VAL A 130 -20.84 10.60 -11.41
C VAL A 130 -20.22 9.22 -11.33
N THR A 131 -19.03 9.04 -11.91
CA THR A 131 -18.31 7.77 -11.86
C THR A 131 -17.04 7.85 -11.02
N GLY A 132 -16.59 9.07 -10.68
CA GLY A 132 -15.33 9.30 -9.96
C GLY A 132 -14.07 8.83 -10.71
N LYS A 133 -14.24 8.23 -11.90
CA LYS A 133 -13.21 7.57 -12.69
C LYS A 133 -12.60 8.54 -13.69
N ILE A 134 -11.31 8.85 -13.53
CA ILE A 134 -10.50 9.48 -14.59
C ILE A 134 -9.50 8.44 -15.13
N GLY A 135 -9.68 8.02 -16.38
CA GLY A 135 -8.83 6.99 -17.01
C GLY A 135 -9.05 5.58 -16.43
N TYR A 136 -8.06 4.71 -16.57
CA TYR A 136 -8.26 3.27 -16.36
C TYR A 136 -8.26 2.83 -14.87
N ARG A 137 -7.72 3.61 -13.91
CA ARG A 137 -7.42 3.13 -12.53
C ARG A 137 -7.34 4.18 -11.41
N ASP A 138 -8.03 5.32 -11.50
CA ASP A 138 -7.91 6.41 -10.50
C ASP A 138 -9.10 6.53 -9.53
N TRP A 139 -9.76 5.43 -9.15
CA TRP A 139 -10.79 5.45 -8.10
C TRP A 139 -10.19 5.71 -6.72
N HIS A 140 -10.68 6.76 -6.08
CA HIS A 140 -10.27 7.20 -4.76
C HIS A 140 -11.46 7.87 -4.10
N ILE A 141 -11.91 7.30 -2.97
CA ILE A 141 -12.95 7.88 -2.14
C ILE A 141 -12.31 8.38 -0.86
N HIS A 142 -12.49 9.66 -0.55
CA HIS A 142 -12.11 10.24 0.73
C HIS A 142 -13.37 10.67 1.49
N PHE A 143 -13.53 10.23 2.73
CA PHE A 143 -14.59 10.70 3.62
C PHE A 143 -14.05 11.71 4.63
N VAL A 144 -14.63 12.91 4.68
CA VAL A 144 -14.30 13.94 5.68
C VAL A 144 -15.56 14.71 6.06
N ASP A 145 -15.82 14.83 7.37
CA ASP A 145 -16.88 15.68 7.94
C ASP A 145 -18.29 15.50 7.33
N GLY A 146 -18.65 14.28 6.92
CA GLY A 146 -19.96 13.98 6.32
C GLY A 146 -20.03 14.14 4.80
N SER A 147 -18.91 14.45 4.15
CA SER A 147 -18.78 14.55 2.69
C SER A 147 -17.86 13.46 2.15
N ILE A 148 -18.13 13.06 0.91
CA ILE A 148 -17.29 12.17 0.11
C ILE A 148 -16.66 12.96 -1.02
N TYR A 149 -15.35 12.79 -1.22
CA TYR A 149 -14.60 13.38 -2.30
C TYR A 149 -14.05 12.30 -3.22
N LEU A 150 -14.33 12.44 -4.51
CA LEU A 150 -13.99 11.46 -5.54
C LEU A 150 -12.78 11.91 -6.36
N GLY A 151 -12.11 10.93 -6.99
CA GLY A 151 -10.94 11.16 -7.84
C GLY A 151 -11.17 12.16 -8.97
N ASP A 152 -12.41 12.25 -9.48
CA ASP A 152 -12.81 13.18 -10.54
C ASP A 152 -13.01 14.64 -10.10
N GLY A 153 -12.84 14.93 -8.80
CA GLY A 153 -13.07 16.27 -8.25
C GLY A 153 -14.52 16.57 -7.90
N THR A 154 -15.39 15.55 -7.79
CA THR A 154 -16.74 15.70 -7.25
C THR A 154 -16.75 15.54 -5.73
N ALA A 155 -17.50 16.41 -5.05
CA ALA A 155 -17.86 16.29 -3.66
C ALA A 155 -19.35 15.98 -3.51
N LEU A 156 -19.66 14.94 -2.75
CA LEU A 156 -21.01 14.48 -2.47
C LEU A 156 -21.29 14.55 -0.98
N ASN A 157 -22.52 14.85 -0.61
CA ASN A 157 -23.00 14.62 0.74
C ASN A 157 -23.09 13.09 0.97
N ALA A 158 -22.51 12.59 2.06
CA ALA A 158 -22.43 11.15 2.30
C ALA A 158 -23.76 10.53 2.73
N GLU A 159 -24.70 11.32 3.24
CA GLU A 159 -26.00 10.84 3.71
C GLU A 159 -26.95 10.54 2.55
N ASP A 160 -26.98 11.41 1.54
CA ASP A 160 -27.98 11.35 0.45
C ASP A 160 -27.41 11.32 -0.98
N GLY A 161 -26.09 11.47 -1.13
CA GLY A 161 -25.41 11.48 -2.43
C GLY A 161 -25.61 12.75 -3.25
N SER A 162 -26.20 13.81 -2.67
CA SER A 162 -26.36 15.10 -3.36
C SER A 162 -25.00 15.74 -3.66
N ILE A 163 -24.86 16.36 -4.84
CA ILE A 163 -23.64 17.10 -5.19
C ILE A 163 -23.56 18.35 -4.32
N GLU A 164 -22.49 18.45 -3.53
CA GLU A 164 -22.14 19.68 -2.82
C GLU A 164 -21.43 20.65 -3.76
N TRP A 165 -20.47 20.12 -4.53
CA TRP A 165 -19.81 20.81 -5.63
C TRP A 165 -19.08 19.80 -6.52
N ARG A 166 -18.73 20.19 -7.75
CA ARG A 166 -17.84 19.42 -8.63
C ARG A 166 -17.00 20.35 -9.46
N THR A 167 -15.81 19.91 -9.85
CA THR A 167 -15.01 20.62 -10.85
C THR A 167 -15.73 20.60 -12.19
N THR A 168 -15.57 21.67 -12.97
CA THR A 168 -16.00 21.72 -14.37
C THR A 168 -14.90 21.28 -15.33
N ASP A 169 -13.74 20.92 -14.76
CA ASP A 169 -12.52 20.63 -15.47
C ASP A 169 -12.24 19.13 -15.35
N GLU A 170 -12.33 18.43 -16.49
CA GLU A 170 -12.17 16.98 -16.57
C GLU A 170 -10.72 16.53 -16.34
N ASP A 171 -9.78 17.47 -16.30
CA ASP A 171 -8.35 17.19 -16.14
C ASP A 171 -7.84 17.30 -14.69
N PHE A 172 -8.73 17.60 -13.72
CA PHE A 172 -8.38 17.65 -12.30
C PHE A 172 -8.49 16.27 -11.63
N LEU A 173 -7.38 15.79 -11.08
CA LEU A 173 -7.29 14.52 -10.35
C LEU A 173 -7.16 14.80 -8.86
N LEU A 174 -8.22 14.61 -8.09
CA LEU A 174 -8.14 14.64 -6.63
C LEU A 174 -7.27 13.47 -6.13
N ARG A 175 -6.39 13.72 -5.17
CA ARG A 175 -5.47 12.71 -4.65
C ARG A 175 -5.47 12.55 -3.14
N GLN A 176 -5.70 13.65 -2.42
CA GLN A 176 -5.56 13.68 -0.97
C GLN A 176 -6.44 14.76 -0.36
N THR A 177 -6.70 14.62 0.94
CA THR A 177 -7.48 15.56 1.75
C THR A 177 -6.69 16.01 2.98
N GLY A 178 -6.87 17.26 3.42
CA GLY A 178 -6.26 17.76 4.66
C GLY A 178 -6.57 19.23 4.91
N HIS A 179 -6.56 19.68 6.17
CA HIS A 179 -6.80 21.09 6.52
C HIS A 179 -8.06 21.75 5.94
N LYS A 180 -9.17 21.01 5.83
CA LYS A 180 -10.40 21.48 5.19
C LYS A 180 -10.23 21.80 3.70
N LEU A 181 -9.21 21.22 3.07
CA LEU A 181 -8.89 21.34 1.66
C LEU A 181 -8.78 19.96 1.02
N VAL A 182 -9.16 19.90 -0.25
CA VAL A 182 -8.82 18.79 -1.12
C VAL A 182 -7.61 19.20 -1.96
N TYR A 183 -6.72 18.26 -2.23
CA TYR A 183 -5.51 18.46 -3.00
C TYR A 183 -5.51 17.52 -4.20
N GLY A 184 -5.20 18.07 -5.36
CA GLY A 184 -5.15 17.31 -6.59
C GLY A 184 -4.14 17.85 -7.59
N ILE A 185 -3.94 17.07 -8.65
CA ILE A 185 -3.10 17.44 -9.79
C ILE A 185 -4.03 17.79 -10.94
N HIS A 186 -3.88 18.99 -11.46
CA HIS A 186 -4.57 19.42 -12.67
C HIS A 186 -3.65 19.25 -13.88
N ASN A 187 -4.12 18.48 -14.86
CA ASN A 187 -3.40 18.20 -16.09
C ASN A 187 -3.68 19.23 -17.20
N HIS A 188 -2.78 20.20 -17.40
CA HIS A 188 -2.82 21.02 -18.60
C HIS A 188 -2.12 20.32 -19.76
N SER A 189 -2.42 20.74 -20.99
CA SER A 189 -1.82 20.19 -22.22
C SER A 189 -0.29 20.21 -22.22
N ASN A 190 0.33 21.26 -21.66
CA ASN A 190 1.78 21.45 -21.64
C ASN A 190 2.36 21.62 -20.23
N SER A 191 1.57 21.44 -19.18
CA SER A 191 2.06 21.60 -17.81
C SER A 191 1.15 20.91 -16.81
N LYS A 192 1.64 20.68 -15.59
CA LYS A 192 0.80 20.18 -14.49
C LYS A 192 0.87 21.13 -13.31
N THR A 193 -0.25 21.31 -12.63
CA THR A 193 -0.33 22.16 -11.44
C THR A 193 -0.90 21.38 -10.28
N ILE A 194 -0.36 21.59 -9.09
CA ILE A 194 -1.02 21.19 -7.86
C ILE A 194 -2.06 22.24 -7.55
N GLU A 195 -3.27 21.81 -7.23
CA GLU A 195 -4.32 22.71 -6.75
C GLU A 195 -4.81 22.27 -5.37
N ALA A 196 -5.00 23.25 -4.50
CA ALA A 196 -5.75 23.06 -3.27
C ALA A 196 -7.08 23.78 -3.38
N ARG A 197 -8.16 23.04 -3.12
CA ARG A 197 -9.53 23.53 -3.22
C ARG A 197 -10.24 23.42 -1.88
N SER A 198 -11.14 24.36 -1.65
CA SER A 198 -12.05 24.37 -0.51
C SER A 198 -12.88 23.10 -0.46
N MET A 199 -12.89 22.39 0.67
CA MET A 199 -13.85 21.30 0.88
C MET A 199 -15.31 21.79 0.88
N LYS A 200 -15.55 23.05 1.21
CA LYS A 200 -16.90 23.62 1.36
C LYS A 200 -17.59 23.92 0.02
N ASP A 201 -16.84 24.37 -0.97
CA ASP A 201 -17.42 24.95 -2.19
C ASP A 201 -16.56 24.72 -3.45
N GLY A 202 -15.51 23.88 -3.36
CA GLY A 202 -14.64 23.56 -4.49
C GLY A 202 -13.76 24.71 -4.99
N THR A 203 -13.82 25.90 -4.36
CA THR A 203 -13.05 27.08 -4.80
C THR A 203 -11.56 26.85 -4.64
N VAL A 204 -10.78 27.16 -5.69
CA VAL A 204 -9.32 27.11 -5.65
C VAL A 204 -8.80 28.11 -4.63
N LYS A 205 -8.01 27.64 -3.66
CA LYS A 205 -7.36 28.47 -2.63
C LYS A 205 -5.94 28.84 -3.03
N TRP A 206 -5.23 27.91 -3.65
CA TRP A 206 -3.92 28.16 -4.21
C TRP A 206 -3.61 27.13 -5.30
N THR A 207 -2.71 27.53 -6.20
CA THR A 207 -2.10 26.65 -7.19
C THR A 207 -0.59 26.73 -7.08
N ALA A 208 0.09 25.63 -7.42
CA ALA A 208 1.54 25.59 -7.53
C ALA A 208 1.93 24.91 -8.84
N GLN A 209 2.77 25.59 -9.62
CA GLN A 209 3.33 25.01 -10.82
C GLN A 209 4.26 23.86 -10.44
N THR A 210 4.11 22.73 -11.13
CA THR A 210 5.06 21.62 -11.03
C THR A 210 5.97 21.63 -12.25
N HIS A 211 7.13 20.97 -12.17
CA HIS A 211 8.01 20.79 -13.33
C HIS A 211 7.65 19.53 -14.15
N LEU A 212 6.45 18.98 -13.97
CA LEU A 212 6.02 17.73 -14.58
C LEU A 212 5.74 17.91 -16.09
N ASP A 213 6.67 17.47 -16.94
CA ASP A 213 6.43 17.35 -18.39
C ASP A 213 5.70 16.04 -18.73
N ASP A 214 5.99 14.92 -18.03
CA ASP A 214 5.24 13.66 -18.12
C ASP A 214 5.64 12.72 -16.96
N VAL A 215 4.69 12.12 -16.22
CA VAL A 215 5.02 10.99 -15.33
C VAL A 215 3.83 10.15 -14.87
N TRP A 216 3.94 8.84 -15.12
CA TRP A 216 3.06 7.74 -14.73
C TRP A 216 2.97 7.45 -13.21
N ARG A 217 3.62 8.24 -12.35
CA ARG A 217 3.66 8.03 -10.89
C ARG A 217 3.34 9.33 -10.16
N ARG A 218 2.05 9.50 -9.85
CA ARG A 218 1.42 10.75 -9.36
C ARG A 218 1.32 10.79 -7.84
N GLN A 219 2.45 10.77 -7.14
CA GLN A 219 2.44 10.79 -5.67
C GLN A 219 2.38 12.23 -5.13
N LEU A 220 1.26 12.53 -4.50
CA LEU A 220 1.13 13.63 -3.55
C LEU A 220 1.02 13.06 -2.15
N THR A 221 1.92 13.47 -1.26
CA THR A 221 1.79 13.19 0.17
C THR A 221 1.39 14.48 0.86
N VAL A 222 0.22 14.46 1.50
CA VAL A 222 -0.30 15.59 2.26
C VAL A 222 -0.14 15.29 3.74
N THR A 223 0.44 16.25 4.45
CA THR A 223 0.53 16.26 5.91
C THR A 223 -0.23 17.48 6.42
N GLU A 224 -0.32 17.62 7.73
CA GLU A 224 -0.86 18.86 8.29
C GLU A 224 -0.10 20.11 7.77
N THR A 225 1.23 20.08 7.80
CA THR A 225 1.98 21.32 7.52
C THR A 225 2.39 21.50 6.06
N MET A 226 2.45 20.41 5.30
CA MET A 226 3.06 20.37 3.97
C MET A 226 2.28 19.52 2.98
N VAL A 227 2.32 19.93 1.72
CA VAL A 227 2.03 19.11 0.53
C VAL A 227 3.37 18.80 -0.13
N LEU A 228 3.65 17.52 -0.36
CA LEU A 228 4.88 17.02 -0.94
C LEU A 228 4.58 16.44 -2.31
N SER A 229 5.26 16.93 -3.34
CA SER A 229 5.24 16.35 -4.67
C SER A 229 6.57 15.68 -4.99
N THR A 230 6.50 14.59 -5.74
CA THR A 230 7.69 13.92 -6.27
C THR A 230 7.64 13.92 -7.78
N GLU A 231 8.71 14.42 -8.39
CA GLU A 231 8.92 14.44 -9.83
C GLU A 231 10.08 13.50 -10.12
N THR A 232 9.89 12.50 -10.96
CA THR A 232 10.88 11.43 -11.14
C THR A 232 11.24 11.28 -12.61
N THR A 233 12.54 11.33 -12.89
CA THR A 233 13.13 11.02 -14.19
C THR A 233 13.79 9.64 -14.16
N ALA A 234 14.38 9.21 -15.27
CA ALA A 234 15.20 8.00 -15.29
C ALA A 234 16.46 8.11 -14.42
N GLU A 235 16.94 9.32 -14.14
CA GLU A 235 18.23 9.56 -13.47
C GLU A 235 18.08 10.00 -12.01
N ASN A 236 17.04 10.77 -11.68
CA ASN A 236 16.88 11.40 -10.37
C ASN A 236 15.40 11.64 -10.03
N SER A 237 15.16 12.14 -8.82
CA SER A 237 13.86 12.72 -8.48
C SER A 237 14.03 14.07 -7.78
N ILE A 238 13.07 14.95 -7.99
CA ILE A 238 12.92 16.21 -7.28
C ILE A 238 11.71 16.07 -6.36
N ILE A 239 11.94 16.26 -5.07
CA ILE A 239 10.89 16.33 -4.06
C ILE A 239 10.70 17.80 -3.71
N THR A 240 9.50 18.34 -3.93
CA THR A 240 9.18 19.73 -3.60
C THR A 240 8.14 19.76 -2.49
N ALA A 241 8.38 20.59 -1.47
CA ALA A 241 7.43 20.81 -0.38
C ALA A 241 6.79 22.19 -0.47
N TYR A 242 5.48 22.21 -0.33
CA TYR A 242 4.66 23.41 -0.29
C TYR A 242 3.95 23.49 1.05
N HIS A 243 3.82 24.69 1.61
CA HIS A 243 2.99 24.88 2.79
C HIS A 243 1.52 24.56 2.47
N SER A 244 0.92 23.64 3.22
CA SER A 244 -0.41 23.06 2.92
C SER A 244 -1.54 24.09 2.78
N LYS A 245 -1.46 25.21 3.51
CA LYS A 245 -2.47 26.27 3.51
C LYS A 245 -2.29 27.33 2.41
N SER A 246 -1.06 27.58 1.98
CA SER A 246 -0.75 28.72 1.09
C SER A 246 -0.19 28.33 -0.26
N GLY A 247 0.25 27.08 -0.44
CA GLY A 247 0.91 26.65 -1.67
C GLY A 247 2.31 27.24 -1.87
N LYS A 248 2.81 28.04 -0.92
CA LYS A 248 4.16 28.61 -1.01
C LYS A 248 5.18 27.48 -0.85
N GLN A 249 6.08 27.34 -1.81
CA GLN A 249 7.20 26.42 -1.73
C GLN A 249 8.05 26.72 -0.48
N ALA A 250 8.24 25.70 0.34
CA ALA A 250 9.04 25.74 1.55
C ALA A 250 10.49 25.32 1.27
N TRP A 251 10.66 24.20 0.57
CA TRP A 251 11.97 23.66 0.20
C TRP A 251 11.86 22.73 -1.00
N GLN A 252 13.00 22.39 -1.58
CA GLN A 252 13.14 21.40 -2.63
C GLN A 252 14.37 20.53 -2.34
N HIS A 253 14.27 19.23 -2.62
CA HIS A 253 15.34 18.26 -2.45
C HIS A 253 15.52 17.44 -3.73
N THR A 254 16.74 17.36 -4.24
CA THR A 254 17.08 16.49 -5.38
C THR A 254 17.65 15.17 -4.86
N SER A 255 16.88 14.10 -5.00
CA SER A 255 17.38 12.73 -4.79
C SER A 255 18.24 12.34 -6.00
N PRO A 256 19.50 11.93 -5.81
CA PRO A 256 20.41 11.56 -6.90
C PRO A 256 20.05 10.22 -7.57
N ARG A 257 18.99 9.55 -7.09
CA ARG A 257 18.42 8.34 -7.67
C ARG A 257 16.90 8.51 -7.79
N PRO A 258 16.26 7.86 -8.77
CA PRO A 258 14.80 7.88 -8.89
C PRO A 258 14.15 7.36 -7.60
N VAL A 259 13.23 8.13 -7.03
CA VAL A 259 12.39 7.72 -5.92
C VAL A 259 11.41 6.68 -6.43
N THR A 260 11.31 5.57 -5.71
CA THR A 260 10.50 4.41 -6.09
C THR A 260 9.62 4.02 -4.91
N GLY A 261 8.29 4.06 -5.08
CA GLY A 261 7.35 3.80 -3.98
C GLY A 261 6.96 5.08 -3.22
N ASP A 262 6.12 4.96 -2.20
CA ASP A 262 5.48 6.11 -1.56
C ASP A 262 6.39 6.92 -0.63
N LEU A 263 6.03 8.20 -0.51
CA LEU A 263 6.60 9.14 0.44
C LEU A 263 5.86 9.02 1.78
N ILE A 264 6.56 8.60 2.83
CA ILE A 264 5.97 8.40 4.17
C ILE A 264 6.47 9.46 5.13
N VAL A 265 5.55 10.11 5.84
CA VAL A 265 5.92 11.07 6.88
C VAL A 265 5.67 10.49 8.26
N ALA A 266 6.73 10.35 9.05
CA ALA A 266 6.66 9.86 10.43
C ALA A 266 7.77 10.48 11.28
N ASN A 267 7.53 10.74 12.57
CA ASN A 267 8.53 11.29 13.49
C ASN A 267 9.29 12.53 12.96
N LYS A 268 8.59 13.44 12.26
CA LYS A 268 9.16 14.63 11.60
C LYS A 268 10.19 14.29 10.51
N ARG A 269 10.12 13.08 9.96
CA ARG A 269 10.92 12.60 8.83
C ARG A 269 10.03 12.37 7.63
N LEU A 270 10.56 12.64 6.44
CA LEU A 270 10.03 12.15 5.18
C LEU A 270 10.91 10.99 4.74
N LEU A 271 10.39 9.77 4.83
CA LEU A 271 11.06 8.54 4.39
C LEU A 271 10.67 8.23 2.96
N PHE A 272 11.66 7.78 2.19
CA PHE A 272 11.44 7.25 0.85
C PHE A 272 12.53 6.30 0.44
N ARG A 273 12.19 5.43 -0.50
CA ARG A 273 13.16 4.60 -1.21
C ARG A 273 13.56 5.28 -2.51
N SER A 274 14.83 5.20 -2.86
CA SER A 274 15.33 5.59 -4.17
C SER A 274 16.32 4.58 -4.74
N GLY A 275 16.47 4.59 -6.06
CA GLY A 275 17.31 3.63 -6.77
C GLY A 275 16.53 2.63 -7.60
N ASN A 276 17.21 1.57 -8.02
CA ASN A 276 16.66 0.56 -8.91
C ASN A 276 16.80 -0.84 -8.28
N TYR A 277 16.34 -1.85 -9.01
CA TYR A 277 16.41 -3.26 -8.61
C TYR A 277 17.85 -3.80 -8.40
N ARG A 278 18.89 -3.00 -8.66
CA ARG A 278 20.31 -3.37 -8.46
C ARG A 278 20.94 -2.72 -7.23
N ALA A 279 20.38 -1.61 -6.77
CA ALA A 279 20.87 -0.86 -5.62
C ALA A 279 19.73 0.00 -5.05
N GLY A 280 19.15 -0.47 -3.94
CA GLY A 280 18.19 0.27 -3.16
C GLY A 280 18.89 1.24 -2.21
N ARG A 281 18.30 2.41 -2.01
CA ARG A 281 18.63 3.36 -0.95
C ARG A 281 17.35 3.67 -0.19
N ILE A 282 17.45 3.75 1.12
CA ILE A 282 16.43 4.38 1.95
C ILE A 282 16.99 5.71 2.42
N ALA A 283 16.21 6.77 2.32
CA ALA A 283 16.60 8.07 2.83
C ALA A 283 15.49 8.64 3.70
N ALA A 284 15.90 9.43 4.69
CA ALA A 284 15.00 10.27 5.44
C ALA A 284 15.45 11.73 5.37
N LEU A 285 14.50 12.61 5.05
CA LEU A 285 14.69 14.05 5.15
C LEU A 285 14.01 14.56 6.40
N ASN A 286 14.49 15.67 6.95
CA ASN A 286 13.69 16.48 7.85
C ASN A 286 12.50 17.05 7.06
N VAL A 287 11.27 16.67 7.41
CA VAL A 287 10.09 17.07 6.64
C VAL A 287 9.86 18.59 6.59
N LYS A 288 10.40 19.33 7.57
CA LYS A 288 10.26 20.80 7.63
C LYS A 288 11.31 21.52 6.79
N THR A 289 12.53 20.99 6.68
CA THR A 289 13.66 21.68 6.03
C THR A 289 14.09 21.08 4.70
N GLY A 290 13.74 19.82 4.42
CA GLY A 290 14.21 19.08 3.23
C GLY A 290 15.66 18.60 3.34
N GLU A 291 16.33 18.87 4.46
CA GLU A 291 17.70 18.43 4.71
C GLU A 291 17.75 16.93 4.97
N VAL A 292 18.78 16.27 4.46
CA VAL A 292 19.02 14.86 4.70
C VAL A 292 19.29 14.65 6.19
N ALA A 293 18.41 13.89 6.85
CA ALA A 293 18.62 13.47 8.22
C ALA A 293 19.57 12.26 8.27
N TRP A 294 19.31 11.27 7.41
CA TRP A 294 20.14 10.08 7.26
C TRP A 294 19.85 9.37 5.93
N THR A 295 20.78 8.51 5.53
CA THR A 295 20.68 7.67 4.34
C THR A 295 21.21 6.28 4.65
N HIS A 296 20.48 5.27 4.23
CA HIS A 296 20.89 3.88 4.30
C HIS A 296 21.14 3.37 2.87
N ASP A 297 22.42 3.22 2.53
CA ASP A 297 22.88 2.70 1.25
C ASP A 297 23.51 1.33 1.51
N ASP A 298 22.71 0.27 1.40
CA ASP A 298 23.18 -1.10 1.49
C ASP A 298 22.89 -1.84 0.17
N PRO A 299 23.92 -2.06 -0.68
CA PRO A 299 23.73 -2.71 -1.98
C PRO A 299 23.37 -4.20 -1.86
N THR A 300 23.40 -4.76 -0.66
CA THR A 300 23.01 -6.14 -0.37
C THR A 300 21.52 -6.28 -0.05
N LEU A 301 20.83 -5.17 0.27
CA LEU A 301 19.40 -5.15 0.60
C LEU A 301 18.58 -4.57 -0.56
N LEU A 302 17.69 -5.39 -1.10
CA LEU A 302 16.80 -5.01 -2.19
C LEU A 302 15.38 -4.89 -1.67
N PHE A 303 14.91 -3.66 -1.50
CA PHE A 303 13.53 -3.40 -1.09
C PHE A 303 12.66 -3.22 -2.33
N TYR A 304 11.55 -3.95 -2.41
CA TYR A 304 10.63 -3.93 -3.58
C TYR A 304 9.44 -2.99 -3.40
N ASN A 305 9.05 -2.74 -2.16
CA ASN A 305 7.89 -1.94 -1.82
C ASN A 305 8.23 -0.82 -0.81
N GLY A 306 7.26 0.06 -0.53
CA GLY A 306 7.40 1.09 0.49
C GLY A 306 7.46 0.50 1.91
N PRO A 307 7.94 1.26 2.90
CA PRO A 307 7.90 0.82 4.29
C PRO A 307 6.50 0.87 4.88
N VAL A 308 6.28 0.14 5.97
CA VAL A 308 5.23 0.45 6.95
C VAL A 308 5.88 1.03 8.19
N VAL A 309 5.31 2.08 8.76
CA VAL A 309 5.86 2.73 9.96
C VAL A 309 4.92 2.54 11.14
N ALA A 310 5.43 1.96 12.23
CA ALA A 310 4.71 1.84 13.49
C ALA A 310 5.64 2.09 14.67
N ASN A 311 5.15 2.81 15.70
CA ASN A 311 5.88 3.11 16.94
C ASN A 311 7.27 3.73 16.73
N GLY A 312 7.48 4.43 15.62
CA GLY A 312 8.74 5.09 15.28
C GLY A 312 9.78 4.20 14.58
N THR A 313 9.42 2.96 14.26
CA THR A 313 10.20 2.02 13.46
C THR A 313 9.59 1.89 12.07
N ALA A 314 10.43 1.91 11.03
CA ALA A 314 10.05 1.61 9.66
C ALA A 314 10.43 0.16 9.33
N TYR A 315 9.44 -0.63 8.91
CA TYR A 315 9.59 -2.02 8.52
C TYR A 315 9.59 -2.14 7.00
N PHE A 316 10.56 -2.87 6.47
CA PHE A 316 10.75 -3.08 5.04
C PHE A 316 10.80 -4.57 4.73
N GLY A 317 10.06 -4.96 3.68
CA GLY A 317 10.19 -6.26 3.05
C GLY A 317 11.04 -6.19 1.79
N GLY A 318 11.87 -7.21 1.57
CA GLY A 318 12.79 -7.24 0.45
C GLY A 318 13.51 -8.56 0.26
N GLN A 319 14.69 -8.46 -0.34
CA GLN A 319 15.64 -9.55 -0.53
C GLN A 319 17.01 -9.20 -0.01
N TYR A 320 17.70 -10.21 0.51
CA TYR A 320 19.11 -10.15 0.81
C TYR A 320 19.94 -10.83 -0.29
N LYS A 321 20.96 -10.12 -0.76
CA LYS A 321 21.87 -10.50 -1.84
C LYS A 321 23.32 -10.42 -1.34
N PRO A 322 23.94 -11.57 -0.99
CA PRO A 322 25.35 -11.58 -0.59
C PRO A 322 26.29 -11.43 -1.81
N GLY A 323 27.18 -10.44 -1.75
CA GLY A 323 28.28 -10.25 -2.71
C GLY A 323 27.86 -9.72 -4.11
N SER A 324 28.74 -9.89 -5.10
CA SER A 324 28.53 -9.39 -6.47
C SER A 324 27.59 -10.27 -7.32
N ASN A 325 27.28 -11.49 -6.85
CA ASN A 325 26.45 -12.45 -7.59
C ASN A 325 25.00 -11.97 -7.69
N PHE A 326 24.42 -12.02 -8.89
CA PHE A 326 23.13 -11.41 -9.20
C PHE A 326 21.92 -12.21 -8.69
N ILE A 327 22.12 -13.37 -8.06
CA ILE A 327 21.00 -14.20 -7.57
C ILE A 327 20.83 -13.89 -6.08
N PRO A 328 19.79 -13.13 -5.68
CA PRO A 328 19.38 -13.01 -4.28
C PRO A 328 19.23 -14.41 -3.67
N ARG A 329 19.36 -14.55 -2.34
CA ARG A 329 19.29 -15.88 -1.72
C ARG A 329 18.17 -16.02 -0.70
N TRP A 330 17.79 -14.91 -0.08
CA TRP A 330 16.87 -14.93 1.05
C TRP A 330 15.89 -13.77 0.98
N ALA A 331 14.65 -14.04 1.38
CA ALA A 331 13.70 -12.99 1.67
C ALA A 331 14.18 -12.30 2.95
N LEU A 332 13.93 -11.00 3.04
CA LEU A 332 14.44 -10.18 4.13
C LEU A 332 13.30 -9.32 4.68
N VAL A 333 13.22 -9.27 6.00
CA VAL A 333 12.50 -8.20 6.71
C VAL A 333 13.53 -7.39 7.49
N CYS A 334 13.46 -6.06 7.40
CA CYS A 334 14.37 -5.15 8.08
C CYS A 334 13.58 -4.09 8.84
N ALA A 335 14.05 -3.76 10.04
CA ALA A 335 13.53 -2.65 10.84
C ALA A 335 14.59 -1.56 10.97
N ILE A 336 14.17 -0.32 10.76
CA ILE A 336 15.01 0.87 10.84
C ILE A 336 14.35 1.88 11.78
N ASP A 337 15.09 2.40 12.75
CA ASP A 337 14.62 3.50 13.59
C ASP A 337 14.45 4.74 12.71
N VAL A 338 13.23 5.28 12.65
CA VAL A 338 12.91 6.40 11.75
C VAL A 338 13.73 7.64 12.10
N LYS A 339 14.04 7.86 13.37
CA LYS A 339 14.68 9.10 13.84
C LYS A 339 16.18 9.10 13.51
N THR A 340 16.88 7.99 13.75
CA THR A 340 18.34 7.84 13.64
C THR A 340 18.78 7.24 12.31
N GLY A 341 17.95 6.40 11.68
CA GLY A 341 18.31 5.63 10.49
C GLY A 341 19.14 4.39 10.80
N GLU A 342 19.33 4.07 12.08
CA GLU A 342 20.02 2.87 12.52
C GLU A 342 19.14 1.65 12.26
N ARG A 343 19.76 0.59 11.73
CA ARG A 343 19.10 -0.70 11.56
C ARG A 343 18.88 -1.30 12.94
N GLU A 344 17.62 -1.42 13.35
CA GLU A 344 17.27 -2.00 14.64
C GLU A 344 17.42 -3.52 14.63
N TRP A 345 17.14 -4.17 13.50
CA TRP A 345 17.38 -5.58 13.26
C TRP A 345 17.12 -5.94 11.79
N SER A 346 17.58 -7.12 11.39
CA SER A 346 17.22 -7.78 10.13
C SER A 346 16.91 -9.25 10.37
N TYR A 347 16.00 -9.79 9.57
CA TYR A 347 15.59 -11.19 9.66
C TYR A 347 15.58 -11.82 8.28
N LEU A 348 16.39 -12.85 8.08
CA LEU A 348 16.42 -13.66 6.87
C LEU A 348 15.35 -14.75 6.92
N LEU A 349 14.41 -14.65 6.00
CA LEU A 349 13.42 -15.67 5.73
C LEU A 349 13.99 -16.60 4.66
N LYS A 350 14.48 -17.77 5.11
CA LYS A 350 14.98 -18.81 4.21
C LYS A 350 13.87 -19.21 3.24
N GLY A 351 14.22 -19.30 1.96
CA GLY A 351 13.32 -19.72 0.89
C GLY A 351 12.77 -21.11 1.08
N LEU A 352 11.84 -21.45 0.19
CA LEU A 352 11.03 -22.65 0.20
C LEU A 352 11.88 -23.91 0.29
N ASP A 353 11.35 -24.93 0.96
CA ASP A 353 12.06 -26.18 1.25
C ASP A 353 12.45 -27.00 0.00
N ASP A 354 12.13 -26.52 -1.21
CA ASP A 354 12.56 -27.10 -2.48
C ASP A 354 13.62 -26.23 -3.15
N GLN A 355 14.80 -26.84 -3.37
CA GLN A 355 15.95 -26.29 -4.09
C GLN A 355 15.70 -26.14 -5.61
N SER A 356 14.51 -25.75 -6.04
CA SER A 356 14.28 -25.40 -7.44
C SER A 356 14.90 -24.02 -7.70
N THR A 357 16.01 -24.04 -8.42
CA THR A 357 16.96 -22.94 -8.67
C THR A 357 16.42 -21.79 -9.53
N ILE A 358 15.11 -21.60 -9.62
CA ILE A 358 14.54 -20.73 -10.66
C ILE A 358 14.38 -19.29 -10.16
N GLU A 359 13.91 -19.06 -8.92
CA GLU A 359 13.72 -17.69 -8.41
C GLU A 359 13.90 -17.57 -6.88
N PRO A 360 14.75 -16.65 -6.39
CA PRO A 360 14.93 -16.50 -4.95
C PRO A 360 13.75 -15.77 -4.29
N PRO A 361 13.40 -16.08 -3.04
CA PRO A 361 12.23 -15.49 -2.35
C PRO A 361 12.47 -14.01 -2.00
N ALA A 362 11.42 -13.21 -1.94
CA ALA A 362 11.33 -11.84 -1.45
C ALA A 362 10.22 -11.72 -0.41
N ALA A 363 10.34 -10.80 0.55
CA ALA A 363 9.26 -10.47 1.47
C ALA A 363 8.44 -9.27 0.94
N GLY A 364 7.12 -9.34 1.10
CA GLY A 364 6.16 -8.30 0.75
C GLY A 364 6.16 -7.14 1.73
N ILE A 365 5.28 -6.16 1.49
CA ILE A 365 5.06 -5.05 2.45
C ILE A 365 4.67 -5.68 3.79
N PRO A 366 5.43 -5.44 4.87
CA PRO A 366 5.03 -5.91 6.18
C PRO A 366 3.81 -5.14 6.68
N VAL A 367 2.91 -5.79 7.40
CA VAL A 367 1.76 -5.17 8.08
C VAL A 367 1.98 -5.23 9.58
N VAL A 368 1.71 -4.13 10.29
CA VAL A 368 1.78 -4.08 11.77
C VAL A 368 0.37 -3.99 12.31
N ALA A 369 -0.04 -4.97 13.11
CA ALA A 369 -1.35 -5.01 13.77
C ALA A 369 -1.23 -5.76 15.10
N ASP A 370 -1.96 -5.31 16.13
CA ASP A 370 -2.04 -5.95 17.45
C ASP A 370 -0.67 -6.29 18.08
N GLY A 371 0.30 -5.38 17.89
CA GLY A 371 1.66 -5.54 18.42
C GLY A 371 2.53 -6.57 17.68
N ARG A 372 2.01 -7.18 16.60
CA ARG A 372 2.71 -8.16 15.76
C ARG A 372 3.04 -7.58 14.39
N LEU A 373 4.00 -8.20 13.72
CA LEU A 373 4.38 -7.87 12.34
C LEU A 373 4.12 -9.08 11.44
N TYR A 374 3.42 -8.85 10.33
CA TYR A 374 2.99 -9.87 9.38
C TYR A 374 3.66 -9.60 8.03
N THR A 375 4.10 -10.64 7.34
CA THR A 375 4.58 -10.51 5.97
C THR A 375 4.33 -11.79 5.18
N ALA A 376 4.15 -11.65 3.87
CA ALA A 376 4.12 -12.78 2.95
C ALA A 376 5.44 -12.84 2.17
N THR A 377 6.03 -14.02 2.03
CA THR A 377 7.13 -14.25 1.09
C THR A 377 6.61 -14.70 -0.25
N PHE A 378 7.25 -14.30 -1.34
CA PHE A 378 6.93 -14.68 -2.72
C PHE A 378 8.22 -14.82 -3.55
N PRO A 379 8.23 -15.54 -4.68
CA PRO A 379 9.39 -15.59 -5.57
C PRO A 379 9.72 -14.22 -6.20
N GLY A 380 10.95 -13.73 -6.05
CA GLY A 380 11.29 -12.30 -6.11
C GLY A 380 11.64 -11.70 -7.46
N THR A 381 11.76 -12.48 -8.54
CA THR A 381 11.81 -11.96 -9.92
C THR A 381 10.43 -11.93 -10.59
N SER A 382 9.39 -12.31 -9.85
CA SER A 382 8.02 -12.40 -10.34
C SER A 382 7.46 -11.03 -10.73
N THR A 383 7.31 -10.82 -12.04
CA THR A 383 6.25 -9.96 -12.58
C THR A 383 5.03 -10.83 -12.82
N THR A 384 4.18 -11.00 -11.80
CA THR A 384 2.77 -11.41 -11.92
C THR A 384 2.40 -12.71 -12.67
N ASP A 385 3.33 -13.59 -13.06
CA ASP A 385 3.02 -14.67 -14.01
C ASP A 385 3.11 -16.12 -13.44
N TRP A 386 1.96 -16.64 -13.00
CA TRP A 386 1.42 -18.02 -13.09
C TRP A 386 1.94 -19.27 -12.31
N GLU A 387 2.83 -19.25 -11.32
CA GLU A 387 3.00 -20.43 -10.41
C GLU A 387 3.17 -20.13 -8.90
N TYR A 388 2.97 -18.89 -8.48
CA TYR A 388 3.68 -18.38 -7.29
C TYR A 388 3.01 -18.56 -5.92
N VAL A 389 1.73 -18.91 -5.86
CA VAL A 389 1.06 -19.10 -4.55
C VAL A 389 1.49 -20.40 -3.88
N ARG A 390 1.80 -21.45 -4.65
CA ARG A 390 2.36 -22.72 -4.11
C ARG A 390 3.60 -22.54 -3.25
N TYR A 391 4.25 -21.39 -3.43
CA TYR A 391 5.56 -21.05 -2.93
C TYR A 391 5.51 -19.79 -2.06
N ALA A 392 4.33 -19.31 -1.69
CA ALA A 392 4.18 -18.21 -0.75
C ALA A 392 4.13 -18.74 0.68
N ASN A 393 4.80 -18.04 1.60
CA ASN A 393 4.66 -18.30 3.03
C ASN A 393 4.12 -17.06 3.72
N LEU A 394 3.16 -17.24 4.60
CA LEU A 394 2.81 -16.25 5.60
C LEU A 394 3.77 -16.41 6.79
N VAL A 395 4.33 -15.29 7.25
CA VAL A 395 5.21 -15.23 8.42
C VAL A 395 4.69 -14.18 9.40
N VAL A 396 4.58 -14.57 10.67
CA VAL A 396 4.15 -13.71 11.77
C VAL A 396 5.28 -13.59 12.78
N PHE A 397 5.58 -12.36 13.16
CA PHE A 397 6.61 -12.02 14.14
C PHE A 397 6.00 -11.47 15.43
N GLU A 398 6.54 -11.93 16.55
CA GLU A 398 6.25 -11.41 17.89
C GLU A 398 7.49 -10.85 18.55
N SER A 399 7.26 -9.98 19.54
CA SER A 399 8.36 -9.38 20.28
C SER A 399 9.10 -10.37 21.16
N THR A 400 10.43 -10.26 21.18
CA THR A 400 11.31 -11.14 21.95
C THR A 400 12.54 -10.38 22.45
N ASP A 401 13.09 -10.84 23.57
CA ASP A 401 14.39 -10.41 24.08
C ASP A 401 15.55 -11.28 23.55
N GLN A 402 15.24 -12.37 22.83
CA GLN A 402 16.24 -13.27 22.25
C GLN A 402 16.53 -12.92 20.79
N PRO A 403 17.81 -12.81 20.40
CA PRO A 403 18.17 -12.59 19.00
C PRO A 403 17.77 -13.79 18.12
N PRO A 404 17.69 -13.64 16.79
CA PRO A 404 17.35 -14.74 15.89
C PRO A 404 18.47 -15.78 15.94
N ASP A 405 18.20 -17.04 15.62
CA ASP A 405 19.28 -18.02 15.43
C ASP A 405 20.19 -17.57 14.27
N ASP A 406 21.48 -17.95 14.27
CA ASP A 406 22.49 -17.41 13.32
C ASP A 406 22.09 -17.61 11.85
N ASP A 407 21.32 -18.66 11.56
CA ASP A 407 20.75 -18.98 10.26
C ASP A 407 19.75 -17.94 9.71
N HIS A 408 19.29 -17.03 10.57
CA HIS A 408 18.31 -16.00 10.28
C HIS A 408 18.87 -14.57 10.39
N ARG A 409 20.17 -14.43 10.68
CA ARG A 409 20.87 -13.14 10.76
C ARG A 409 21.62 -12.84 9.47
N LEU A 410 21.96 -11.57 9.26
CA LEU A 410 22.89 -11.22 8.19
C LEU A 410 24.31 -11.71 8.54
N PRO A 411 25.13 -12.16 7.55
CA PRO A 411 26.47 -12.69 7.79
C PRO A 411 27.45 -11.73 8.47
N ASP A 412 27.21 -10.42 8.43
CA ASP A 412 28.03 -9.39 9.06
C ASP A 412 27.60 -9.08 10.51
N GLU A 413 26.47 -9.64 10.98
CA GLU A 413 25.97 -9.46 12.34
C GLU A 413 26.54 -10.48 13.34
N THR A 414 27.38 -11.43 12.89
CA THR A 414 27.93 -12.51 13.73
C THR A 414 29.30 -12.21 14.33
N ASP A 415 29.92 -11.05 14.04
CA ASP A 415 31.37 -10.86 14.23
C ASP A 415 31.78 -9.80 15.28
N THR A 416 30.87 -9.37 16.18
CA THR A 416 31.28 -8.57 17.35
C THR A 416 31.54 -9.47 18.57
N GLU A 417 32.67 -10.18 18.57
CA GLU A 417 33.18 -10.77 19.81
C GLU A 417 33.26 -9.67 20.90
N ASP A 418 32.71 -9.97 22.08
CA ASP A 418 32.64 -9.15 23.30
C ASP A 418 31.53 -8.10 23.48
N LYS A 419 30.54 -7.99 22.59
CA LYS A 419 29.25 -7.37 22.95
C LYS A 419 28.09 -8.13 22.31
N PRO A 420 26.99 -8.42 23.04
CA PRO A 420 25.74 -8.74 22.35
C PRO A 420 25.48 -7.60 21.36
N PRO A 421 25.02 -7.87 20.12
CA PRO A 421 24.69 -6.79 19.20
C PRO A 421 23.80 -5.82 19.97
N THR A 422 24.11 -4.52 19.94
CA THR A 422 23.31 -3.46 20.58
C THR A 422 21.87 -3.38 20.04
N HIS A 423 21.55 -4.30 19.12
CA HIS A 423 20.37 -4.47 18.29
C HIS A 423 19.85 -5.91 18.45
N ALA A 424 19.76 -6.43 19.69
CA ALA A 424 19.07 -7.69 19.94
C ALA A 424 17.70 -7.63 19.26
N SER A 425 17.44 -8.55 18.32
CA SER A 425 16.25 -8.48 17.46
C SER A 425 15.01 -8.39 18.33
N LYS A 426 14.25 -7.32 18.17
CA LYS A 426 13.01 -7.13 18.93
C LYS A 426 11.90 -8.06 18.49
N LEU A 427 12.10 -8.87 17.45
CA LEU A 427 11.09 -9.75 16.86
C LEU A 427 11.65 -11.13 16.49
N ARG A 428 10.90 -12.21 16.73
CA ARG A 428 11.16 -13.58 16.23
C ARG A 428 9.89 -14.10 15.54
N PRO A 429 10.03 -14.84 14.42
CA PRO A 429 8.87 -15.49 13.83
C PRO A 429 8.35 -16.56 14.77
N ILE A 430 7.07 -16.48 15.07
CA ILE A 430 6.34 -17.50 15.85
C ILE A 430 5.58 -18.46 14.96
N LEU A 431 5.34 -18.05 13.70
CA LEU A 431 4.57 -18.83 12.74
C LEU A 431 5.15 -18.69 11.33
N ARG A 432 5.22 -19.83 10.63
CA ARG A 432 5.49 -19.91 9.20
C ARG A 432 4.53 -20.92 8.58
N ARG A 433 3.66 -20.46 7.67
CA ARG A 433 2.72 -21.32 6.94
C ARG A 433 2.90 -21.18 5.45
N THR A 434 3.06 -22.30 4.75
CA THR A 434 2.98 -22.35 3.29
C THR A 434 1.53 -22.23 2.86
N LEU A 435 1.25 -21.30 1.97
CA LEU A 435 -0.06 -21.12 1.37
C LEU A 435 -0.20 -22.14 0.23
N SER A 436 -1.06 -23.15 0.40
CA SER A 436 -1.27 -24.22 -0.59
C SER A 436 -2.46 -23.98 -1.51
#